data_AF-A0A956DG99-F1
#
_entry.id   AF-A0A956DG99-F1
#
_cell.length_a   1.000
_cell.length_b   1.000
_cell.length_c   1.000
_cell.angle_alpha   90.00
_cell.angle_beta   90.00
_cell.angle_gamma   90.00
#
_symmetry.space_group_name_H-M   'P 1'
#
loop_
_entity.id
_entity.type
_entity.pdbx_description
1 polymer ?
#
loop_
_entity_poly.entity_id
_entity_poly.type
_entity_poly.pdbx_seq_one_letter_code
_entity_poly.pdbx_strand_id
1 'polypeptide(L)'
;MIDEDFFYCRIQPEIIATQRCSSGGSGEGGMCHSARSALRLAPEGETDPPPACDGNLLVGDPPASYVENYERVRFTVRADPFNSPFYRRPVGLDSHPREIFSPASAEADLIVEWLTGSGM
;
A
#
# COMPACT_ATOMS: atom_id res chain seq x y z
N MET A 1 9.94 5.96 12.48
CA MET A 1 9.63 6.67 11.21
C MET A 1 9.53 5.58 10.17
N ILE A 2 8.50 5.58 9.33
CA ILE A 2 8.32 4.57 8.29
C ILE A 2 9.29 4.85 7.14
N ASP A 3 9.84 3.80 6.53
CA ASP A 3 10.86 3.91 5.49
C ASP A 3 10.24 4.43 4.18
N GLU A 4 10.66 5.60 3.73
CA GLU A 4 10.16 6.24 2.52
C GLU A 4 10.62 5.51 1.25
N ASP A 5 11.88 5.08 1.20
CA ASP A 5 12.44 4.37 0.04
C ASP A 5 11.78 3.00 -0.11
N PHE A 6 11.57 2.29 1.00
CA PHE A 6 10.84 1.03 1.00
C PHE A 6 9.40 1.21 0.50
N PHE A 7 8.75 2.32 0.85
CA PHE A 7 7.41 2.61 0.35
C PHE A 7 7.41 2.75 -1.18
N TYR A 8 8.34 3.52 -1.73
CA TYR A 8 8.44 3.75 -3.18
C TYR A 8 8.82 2.50 -3.95
N CYS A 9 9.71 1.68 -3.39
CA CYS A 9 10.25 0.51 -4.08
C CYS A 9 9.38 -0.74 -3.93
N ARG A 10 8.69 -0.91 -2.79
CA ARG A 10 7.96 -2.15 -2.47
C ARG A 10 6.47 -1.90 -2.30
N ILE A 11 6.06 -1.03 -1.37
CA ILE A 11 4.64 -0.91 -0.99
C ILE A 11 3.78 -0.34 -2.12
N GLN A 12 4.19 0.77 -2.70
CA GLN A 12 3.42 1.43 -3.74
C GLN A 12 3.27 0.56 -5.00
N PRO A 13 4.34 -0.04 -5.57
CA PRO A 13 4.22 -0.88 -6.77
C PRO A 13 3.70 -2.30 -6.50
N GLU A 14 4.06 -2.96 -5.39
CA GLU A 14 3.71 -4.38 -5.17
C GLU A 14 2.41 -4.57 -4.39
N ILE A 15 1.95 -3.55 -3.65
CA ILE A 15 0.72 -3.64 -2.83
C ILE A 15 -0.35 -2.71 -3.39
N ILE A 16 -0.09 -1.40 -3.42
CA ILE A 16 -1.12 -0.42 -3.80
C ILE A 16 -1.49 -0.59 -5.27
N ALA A 17 -0.52 -0.70 -6.17
CA ALA A 17 -0.78 -0.84 -7.60
C ALA A 17 -1.31 -2.23 -8.00
N THR A 18 -1.06 -3.29 -7.22
CA THR A 18 -1.56 -4.65 -7.51
C THR A 18 -2.96 -4.86 -6.96
N GLN A 19 -3.23 -4.39 -5.74
CA GLN A 19 -4.50 -4.53 -5.03
C GLN A 19 -5.45 -3.35 -5.32
N ARG A 20 -5.09 -2.50 -6.28
CA ARG A 20 -5.80 -1.27 -6.66
C ARG A 20 -7.28 -1.47 -6.94
N CYS A 21 -7.70 -2.57 -7.52
CA CYS A 21 -9.11 -2.83 -7.79
C CYS A 21 -9.42 -4.25 -7.31
N SER A 22 -10.19 -4.37 -6.23
CA SER A 22 -10.84 -5.64 -5.92
C SER A 22 -11.73 -5.98 -7.13
N SER A 23 -11.55 -7.15 -7.72
CA SER A 23 -12.55 -7.68 -8.63
C SER A 23 -13.86 -7.75 -7.84
N GLY A 24 -14.81 -6.88 -8.17
CA GLY A 24 -16.19 -7.01 -7.72
C GLY A 24 -16.65 -8.46 -7.96
N GLY A 25 -17.55 -8.98 -7.12
CA GLY A 25 -18.23 -10.21 -7.49
C GLY A 25 -18.93 -10.03 -8.84
N SER A 26 -19.20 -11.12 -9.56
CA SER A 26 -19.92 -11.06 -10.84
C SER A 26 -21.18 -10.19 -10.74
N GLY A 27 -21.17 -9.02 -11.39
CA GLY A 27 -22.28 -8.05 -11.37
C GLY A 27 -21.99 -6.73 -10.62
N GLU A 28 -20.89 -6.63 -9.88
CA GLU A 28 -20.45 -5.38 -9.25
C GLU A 28 -19.45 -4.69 -10.16
N GLY A 29 -19.85 -3.58 -10.80
CA GLY A 29 -18.96 -2.75 -11.60
C GLY A 29 -17.71 -2.36 -10.80
N GLY A 30 -16.55 -2.87 -11.22
CA GLY A 30 -15.26 -2.69 -10.58
C GLY A 30 -14.89 -1.22 -10.43
N MET A 31 -14.58 -0.81 -9.21
CA MET A 31 -14.01 0.50 -8.91
C MET A 31 -12.73 0.31 -8.09
N CYS A 32 -11.70 1.04 -8.45
CA CYS A 32 -10.40 0.94 -7.79
C CYS A 32 -10.43 1.67 -6.42
N HIS A 33 -9.79 1.06 -5.43
CA HIS A 33 -9.80 1.45 -4.03
C HIS A 33 -9.20 2.85 -3.80
N SER A 34 -8.24 3.32 -4.59
CA SER A 34 -7.76 4.72 -4.52
C SER A 34 -8.88 5.75 -4.63
N ALA A 35 -9.91 5.48 -5.44
CA ALA A 35 -11.00 6.41 -5.72
C ALA A 35 -12.13 6.38 -4.67
N ARG A 36 -12.23 5.32 -3.84
CA ARG A 36 -13.34 5.14 -2.87
C ARG A 36 -12.91 4.86 -1.44
N SER A 37 -11.65 4.50 -1.21
CA SER A 37 -11.19 4.21 0.15
C SER A 37 -11.10 5.51 0.97
N ALA A 38 -11.26 5.37 2.29
CA ALA A 38 -11.02 6.49 3.21
C ALA A 38 -9.59 7.04 3.09
N LEU A 39 -8.67 6.22 2.59
CA LEU A 39 -7.32 6.59 2.22
C LEU A 39 -7.35 7.09 0.77
N ARG A 40 -7.75 8.35 0.58
CA ARG A 40 -7.83 8.97 -0.75
C ARG A 40 -6.43 8.99 -1.35
N LEU A 41 -6.06 8.02 -2.20
CA LEU A 41 -4.77 7.95 -2.89
C LEU A 41 -4.85 8.61 -4.27
N ALA A 42 -3.73 9.05 -4.83
CA ALA A 42 -3.57 9.50 -6.20
C ALA A 42 -3.70 8.27 -7.13
N PRO A 43 -4.75 8.19 -7.96
CA PRO A 43 -4.96 7.04 -8.86
C PRO A 43 -3.82 6.84 -9.86
N GLU A 44 -3.13 7.91 -10.24
CA GLU A 44 -1.98 7.87 -11.15
C GLU A 44 -0.87 6.97 -10.60
N GLY A 45 -0.67 6.98 -9.28
CA GLY A 45 0.31 6.13 -8.61
C GLY A 45 -0.01 4.64 -8.65
N GLU A 46 -1.20 4.24 -9.11
CA GLU A 46 -1.52 2.84 -9.36
C GLU A 46 -1.08 2.37 -10.74
N THR A 47 -0.80 3.30 -11.66
CA THR A 47 -0.48 3.01 -13.07
C THR A 47 0.87 3.55 -13.52
N ASP A 48 1.44 4.50 -12.79
CA ASP A 48 2.77 5.03 -13.06
C ASP A 48 3.82 3.91 -13.00
N PRO A 49 4.85 3.99 -13.85
CA PRO A 49 5.91 2.98 -13.84
C PRO A 49 6.62 3.00 -12.48
N PRO A 50 6.97 1.82 -11.92
CA PRO A 50 7.80 1.76 -10.72
C PRO A 50 9.13 2.51 -10.94
N PRO A 51 9.65 3.22 -9.93
CA PRO A 51 10.95 3.87 -10.01
C PRO A 51 12.08 2.84 -10.07
N ALA A 52 13.29 3.32 -10.38
CA ALA A 52 14.49 2.50 -10.24
C ALA A 52 14.84 2.32 -8.76
N CYS A 53 15.14 1.09 -8.37
CA CYS A 53 15.52 0.75 -7.00
C CYS A 53 16.74 -0.19 -6.99
N ASP A 54 17.63 -0.01 -6.02
CA ASP A 54 18.69 -0.95 -5.66
C ASP A 54 18.29 -1.67 -4.37
N GLY A 55 17.68 -2.85 -4.53
CA GLY A 55 16.97 -3.50 -3.44
C GLY A 55 15.77 -2.66 -2.98
N ASN A 56 15.77 -2.25 -1.71
CA ASN A 56 14.73 -1.40 -1.12
C ASN A 56 15.06 0.10 -1.17
N LEU A 57 16.21 0.48 -1.75
CA LEU A 57 16.67 1.87 -1.81
C LEU A 57 16.27 2.50 -3.15
N LEU A 58 15.63 3.66 -3.10
CA LEU A 58 15.29 4.42 -4.29
C LEU A 58 16.56 4.94 -4.99
N VAL A 59 16.60 4.79 -6.31
CA VAL A 59 17.66 5.34 -7.16
C VAL A 59 17.10 6.46 -8.03
N GLY A 60 17.48 7.70 -7.72
CA GLY A 60 16.97 8.90 -8.40
C GLY A 60 15.72 9.46 -7.74
N ASP A 61 14.88 10.14 -8.52
CA ASP A 61 13.68 10.80 -8.02
C ASP A 61 12.45 9.88 -8.14
N PRO A 62 11.55 9.85 -7.14
CA PRO A 62 10.31 9.08 -7.21
C PRO A 62 9.28 9.79 -8.10
N PRO A 63 8.32 9.05 -8.69
CA PRO A 63 7.16 9.66 -9.35
C PRO A 63 6.39 10.59 -8.39
N ALA A 64 5.89 11.71 -8.90
CA ALA A 64 5.15 12.67 -8.07
C ALA A 64 3.91 12.05 -7.40
N SER A 65 3.24 11.11 -8.09
CA SER A 65 2.10 10.36 -7.56
C SER A 65 2.48 9.45 -6.39
N TYR A 66 3.70 8.91 -6.38
CA TYR A 66 4.21 8.07 -5.31
C TYR A 66 4.50 8.91 -4.07
N VAL A 67 5.11 10.08 -4.24
CA VAL A 67 5.34 11.05 -3.16
C VAL A 67 4.01 11.47 -2.53
N GLU A 68 3.03 11.79 -3.36
CA GLU A 68 1.70 12.17 -2.89
C GLU A 68 1.03 11.03 -2.10
N ASN A 69 1.13 9.79 -2.58
CA ASN A 69 0.60 8.63 -1.87
C ASN A 69 1.34 8.37 -0.56
N TYR A 70 2.67 8.49 -0.52
CA TYR A 70 3.44 8.35 0.71
C TYR A 70 2.97 9.37 1.75
N GLU A 71 2.83 10.64 1.37
CA GLU A 71 2.31 11.69 2.26
C GLU A 71 0.91 11.36 2.78
N ARG A 72 0.01 10.82 1.95
CA ARG A 72 -1.34 10.43 2.37
C ARG A 72 -1.33 9.23 3.31
N VAL A 73 -0.46 8.25 3.05
CA VAL A 73 -0.36 7.01 3.84
C VAL A 73 0.32 7.26 5.18
N ARG A 74 1.40 8.05 5.21
CA ARG A 74 2.24 8.25 6.41
C ARG A 74 1.48 8.86 7.58
N PHE A 75 0.43 9.64 7.32
CA PHE A 75 -0.45 10.17 8.38
C PHE A 75 -1.47 9.16 8.90
N THR A 76 -1.71 8.07 8.18
CA THR A 76 -2.71 7.05 8.53
C THR A 76 -2.09 5.84 9.22
N VAL A 77 -0.82 5.54 8.92
CA VAL A 77 -0.12 4.39 9.49
C VAL A 77 0.30 4.61 10.93
N ARG A 78 0.33 3.51 11.68
CA ARG A 78 0.92 3.45 13.02
C ARG A 78 2.18 2.61 12.97
N ALA A 79 3.14 2.91 13.83
CA ALA A 79 4.41 2.17 13.92
C ALA A 79 4.20 0.71 14.33
N ASP A 80 3.16 0.41 15.10
CA ASP A 80 2.74 -0.97 15.33
C ASP A 80 1.85 -1.45 14.17
N PRO A 81 2.32 -2.40 13.33
CA PRO A 81 1.56 -2.90 12.20
C PRO A 81 0.23 -3.51 12.60
N PHE A 82 0.17 -4.23 13.72
CA PHE A 82 -1.05 -4.91 14.17
C PHE A 82 -2.12 -3.94 14.69
N ASN A 83 -1.76 -2.68 14.88
CA ASN A 83 -2.65 -1.57 15.20
C ASN A 83 -2.80 -0.55 14.05
N SER A 84 -2.08 -0.73 12.94
CA SER A 84 -2.13 0.15 11.78
C SER A 84 -3.35 -0.16 10.91
N PRO A 85 -4.24 0.80 10.64
CA PRO A 85 -5.38 0.59 9.73
C PRO A 85 -4.95 0.17 8.31
N PHE A 86 -3.71 0.49 7.91
CA PHE A 86 -3.13 0.10 6.63
C PHE A 86 -2.86 -1.41 6.53
N TYR A 87 -2.64 -2.09 7.66
CA TYR A 87 -2.52 -3.55 7.73
C TYR A 87 -3.87 -4.20 8.05
N ARG A 88 -4.52 -3.75 9.13
CA ARG A 88 -5.70 -4.42 9.71
C ARG A 88 -6.90 -4.46 8.77
N ARG A 89 -7.12 -3.41 7.97
CA ARG A 89 -8.27 -3.35 7.06
C ARG A 89 -8.13 -4.30 5.86
N PRO A 90 -7.00 -4.32 5.13
CA PRO A 90 -6.79 -5.30 4.07
C PRO A 90 -6.88 -6.76 4.52
N VAL A 91 -6.46 -7.10 5.75
CA VAL A 91 -6.53 -8.47 6.27
C VAL A 91 -7.84 -8.82 7.01
N GLY A 92 -8.85 -7.95 6.96
CA GLY A 92 -10.17 -8.21 7.56
C GLY A 92 -10.24 -8.16 9.09
N LEU A 93 -9.23 -7.58 9.76
CA LEU A 93 -9.19 -7.46 11.23
C LEU A 93 -9.92 -6.22 11.77
N ASP A 94 -10.25 -5.26 10.91
CA ASP A 94 -11.06 -4.08 11.21
C ASP A 94 -12.28 -4.00 10.29
N SER A 95 -13.17 -3.04 10.53
CA SER A 95 -14.34 -2.78 9.66
C SER A 95 -13.88 -2.38 8.24
N HIS A 96 -13.77 -3.38 7.38
CA HIS A 96 -13.63 -3.28 5.94
C HIS A 96 -14.61 -4.26 5.30
N PRO A 97 -15.31 -3.90 4.21
CA PRO A 97 -16.34 -4.76 3.61
C PRO A 97 -15.79 -6.07 3.04
N ARG A 98 -14.46 -6.21 2.91
CA ARG A 98 -13.77 -7.37 2.32
C ARG A 98 -12.40 -7.59 2.92
N GLU A 99 -11.95 -8.84 2.94
CA GLU A 99 -10.53 -9.17 3.02
C GLU A 99 -9.92 -9.02 1.61
N ILE A 100 -8.79 -8.32 1.50
CA ILE A 100 -8.04 -8.11 0.27
C ILE A 100 -6.97 -9.20 0.13
N PHE A 101 -6.27 -9.51 1.22
CA PHE A 101 -5.28 -10.59 1.29
C PHE A 101 -5.20 -11.17 2.70
N SER A 102 -4.72 -12.40 2.79
CA SER A 102 -4.58 -13.14 4.06
C SER A 102 -3.48 -12.55 4.94
N PRO A 103 -3.60 -12.62 6.30
CA PRO A 103 -2.50 -12.29 7.20
C PRO A 103 -1.20 -13.08 6.98
N ALA A 104 -1.26 -14.24 6.30
CA ALA A 104 -0.12 -15.10 6.00
C ALA A 104 0.41 -14.93 4.55
N SER A 105 -0.01 -13.87 3.86
CA SER A 105 0.39 -13.57 2.48
C SER A 105 1.69 -12.75 2.44
N ALA A 106 2.40 -12.81 1.32
CA ALA A 106 3.60 -12.00 1.10
C ALA A 106 3.29 -10.49 1.16
N GLU A 107 2.08 -10.10 0.75
CA GLU A 107 1.58 -8.73 0.85
C GLU A 107 1.48 -8.26 2.30
N ALA A 108 0.97 -9.12 3.19
CA ALA A 108 0.90 -8.83 4.61
C ALA A 108 2.30 -8.71 5.23
N ASP A 109 3.23 -9.59 4.84
CA ASP A 109 4.62 -9.57 5.32
C ASP A 109 5.35 -8.28 4.91
N LEU A 110 5.20 -7.82 3.67
CA LEU A 110 5.80 -6.56 3.18
C LEU A 110 5.31 -5.34 3.96
N ILE A 111 4.02 -5.28 4.29
CA ILE A 111 3.47 -4.19 5.09
C ILE A 111 4.03 -4.24 6.51
N VAL A 112 4.16 -5.42 7.11
CA VAL A 112 4.77 -5.57 8.44
C VAL A 112 6.22 -5.10 8.41
N GLU A 113 7.02 -5.60 7.47
CA GLU A 113 8.43 -5.25 7.29
C GLU A 113 8.63 -3.73 7.18
N TRP A 114 7.79 -3.09 6.35
CA TRP A 114 7.81 -1.65 6.17
C TRP A 114 7.47 -0.87 7.44
N LEU A 115 6.43 -1.28 8.17
CA LEU A 115 5.94 -0.57 9.35
C LEU A 115 6.86 -0.77 10.57
N THR A 116 7.54 -1.92 10.67
CA THR A 116 8.48 -2.22 11.77
C THR A 116 9.92 -1.87 11.45
N GLY A 117 10.26 -1.62 10.18
CA GLY A 117 11.64 -1.41 9.72
C GLY A 117 12.50 -2.66 9.86
N SER A 118 11.90 -3.84 9.87
CA SER A 118 12.61 -5.12 10.09
C SER A 118 13.36 -5.64 8.85
N GLY A 119 13.37 -4.88 7.76
CA GLY A 119 14.03 -5.20 6.49
C GLY A 119 15.45 -4.65 6.30
N MET A 120 16.08 -4.12 7.36
CA MET A 120 17.46 -3.61 7.34
C MET A 120 18.45 -4.58 7.99
#